data_AF-A0A8J6YGZ4-F1
#
_entry.id   AF-A0A8J6YGZ4-F1
#
_cell.length_a   1.000
_cell.length_b   1.000
_cell.length_c   1.000
_cell.angle_alpha   90.00
_cell.angle_beta   90.00
_cell.angle_gamma   90.00
#
_symmetry.space_group_name_H-M   'P 1'
#
loop_
_entity.id
_entity.type
_entity.pdbx_description
1 polymer ?
#
loop_
_entity_poly.entity_id
_entity_poly.type
_entity_poly.pdbx_seq_one_letter_code
_entity_poly.pdbx_strand_id
1 'polypeptide(L)'
;METLSKIFWSSWGAASIAGAVILFALYGWFCVRKVRNLNKEIERVLNAQDIAAALTESESLAPVWRGFEQTLTKTQERAYSTTDAAEFFTPQALTRDMNMTFWQNYGGIFTGLGILGTFAGLTVGLSGVDMTSGNIEVLKDGIKNLLSGVESAFVTSLVGIGGAIIYSVIHHLLIKKFQGNVQALASKLDEMYPRRSIEDWLKDNYIEA
;
A
#
# COMPACT_ATOMS: atom_id res chain seq x y z
N MET A 1 -27.98 -15.20 33.56
CA MET A 1 -27.47 -13.98 32.88
C MET A 1 -25.98 -14.09 32.53
N GLU A 2 -25.11 -14.63 33.41
CA GLU A 2 -23.66 -14.76 33.12
C GLU A 2 -23.28 -15.72 31.96
N THR A 3 -24.07 -16.75 31.71
CA THR A 3 -23.78 -17.72 30.63
C THR A 3 -24.07 -17.15 29.24
N LEU A 4 -25.15 -16.36 29.12
CA LEU A 4 -25.53 -15.71 27.86
C LEU A 4 -24.58 -14.58 27.47
N SER A 5 -24.07 -13.80 28.42
CA SER A 5 -23.07 -12.76 28.11
C SER A 5 -21.72 -13.37 27.72
N LYS A 6 -21.28 -14.46 28.36
CA LYS A 6 -20.05 -15.19 27.98
C LYS A 6 -20.15 -15.80 26.58
N ILE A 7 -21.29 -16.39 26.23
CA ILE A 7 -21.56 -16.93 24.88
C ILE A 7 -21.68 -15.81 23.84
N PHE A 8 -22.29 -14.68 24.20
CA PHE A 8 -22.41 -13.52 23.33
C PHE A 8 -21.04 -12.91 23.01
N TRP A 9 -20.19 -12.69 24.02
CA TRP A 9 -18.81 -12.23 23.83
C TRP A 9 -17.92 -13.28 23.15
N SER A 10 -18.10 -14.58 23.38
CA SER A 10 -17.29 -15.61 22.73
C SER A 10 -17.63 -15.80 21.25
N SER A 11 -18.92 -15.79 20.90
CA SER A 11 -19.37 -16.05 19.52
C SER A 11 -19.35 -14.80 18.64
N TRP A 12 -19.76 -13.64 19.16
CA TRP A 12 -19.73 -12.38 18.42
C TRP A 12 -18.35 -11.72 18.44
N GLY A 13 -17.59 -11.90 19.53
CA GLY A 13 -16.21 -11.42 19.60
C GLY A 13 -15.30 -12.11 18.59
N ALA A 14 -15.35 -13.44 18.50
CA ALA A 14 -14.58 -14.19 17.51
C ALA A 14 -14.98 -13.86 16.06
N ALA A 15 -16.28 -13.74 15.78
CA ALA A 15 -16.77 -13.35 14.46
C ALA A 15 -16.36 -11.93 14.05
N SER A 16 -16.36 -10.99 15.01
CA SER A 16 -15.94 -9.60 14.76
C SER A 16 -14.46 -9.48 14.45
N ILE A 17 -13.61 -10.22 15.18
CA ILE A 17 -12.16 -10.27 14.94
C ILE A 17 -11.88 -10.90 13.57
N ALA A 18 -12.52 -12.02 13.24
CA ALA A 18 -12.37 -12.65 11.94
C ALA A 18 -12.80 -11.71 10.80
N GLY A 19 -13.93 -11.00 10.97
CA GLY A 19 -14.40 -9.99 10.01
C GLY A 19 -13.39 -8.86 9.80
N ALA A 20 -12.81 -8.33 10.88
CA ALA A 20 -11.79 -7.29 10.80
C ALA A 20 -10.51 -7.77 10.07
N VAL A 21 -10.06 -9.01 10.33
CA VAL A 21 -8.92 -9.62 9.64
C VAL A 21 -9.20 -9.79 8.14
N ILE A 22 -10.41 -10.23 7.78
CA ILE A 22 -10.81 -10.36 6.37
C ILE A 22 -10.83 -9.00 5.69
N LEU A 23 -11.45 -7.99 6.30
CA LEU A 23 -11.47 -6.63 5.74
C LEU A 23 -10.07 -6.06 5.58
N PHE A 24 -9.17 -6.29 6.54
CA PHE A 24 -7.78 -5.91 6.47
C PHE A 24 -7.04 -6.60 5.31
N ALA A 25 -7.22 -7.91 5.16
CA ALA A 25 -6.63 -8.66 4.04
C ALA A 25 -7.19 -8.22 2.68
N LEU A 26 -8.51 -7.98 2.59
CA LEU A 26 -9.17 -7.49 1.38
C LEU A 26 -8.69 -6.09 1.01
N TYR A 27 -8.50 -5.19 1.99
CA TYR A 27 -7.95 -3.86 1.76
C TYR A 27 -6.51 -3.94 1.21
N GLY A 28 -5.64 -4.72 1.86
CA GLY A 28 -4.27 -4.93 1.39
C GLY A 28 -4.23 -5.51 -0.02
N TRP A 29 -5.08 -6.49 -0.33
CA TRP A 29 -5.21 -7.07 -1.65
C TRP A 29 -5.72 -6.07 -2.70
N PHE A 30 -6.73 -5.27 -2.35
CA PHE A 30 -7.26 -4.20 -3.20
C PHE A 30 -6.16 -3.18 -3.54
N CYS A 31 -5.39 -2.73 -2.55
CA CYS A 31 -4.29 -1.79 -2.76
C CYS A 31 -3.21 -2.35 -3.71
N VAL A 32 -2.75 -3.58 -3.46
CA VAL A 32 -1.76 -4.25 -4.33
C VAL A 32 -2.30 -4.38 -5.75
N ARG A 33 -3.56 -4.80 -5.90
CA ARG A 33 -4.19 -4.99 -7.21
C ARG A 33 -4.32 -3.67 -7.96
N LYS A 34 -4.78 -2.60 -7.30
CA LYS A 34 -4.94 -1.28 -7.90
C LYS A 34 -3.60 -0.71 -8.38
N VAL A 35 -2.56 -0.74 -7.55
CA VAL A 35 -1.21 -0.28 -7.97
C VAL A 35 -0.65 -1.13 -9.11
N ARG A 36 -0.83 -2.45 -9.08
CA ARG A 36 -0.40 -3.32 -10.19
C ARG A 36 -1.15 -3.03 -11.49
N ASN A 37 -2.45 -2.74 -11.42
CA ASN A 37 -3.25 -2.38 -12.59
C ASN A 37 -2.82 -1.03 -13.16
N LEU A 38 -2.67 -0.01 -12.31
CA LEU A 38 -2.15 1.30 -12.70
C LEU A 38 -0.78 1.17 -13.36
N ASN A 39 0.12 0.39 -12.77
CA ASN A 39 1.45 0.17 -13.33
C ASN A 39 1.39 -0.46 -14.73
N LYS A 40 0.47 -1.41 -14.96
CA LYS A 40 0.24 -2.01 -16.28
C LYS A 40 -0.42 -1.04 -17.26
N GLU A 41 -1.33 -0.18 -16.80
CA GLU A 41 -1.94 0.87 -17.62
C GLU A 41 -0.88 1.86 -18.11
N ILE A 42 -0.03 2.34 -17.20
CA ILE A 42 1.05 3.26 -17.53
C ILE A 42 2.04 2.60 -18.50
N GLU A 43 2.43 1.34 -18.27
CA GLU A 43 3.30 0.60 -19.21
C GLU A 43 2.64 0.43 -20.59
N ARG A 44 1.33 0.21 -20.66
CA ARG A 44 0.61 0.14 -21.95
C ARG A 44 0.61 1.49 -22.66
N VAL A 45 0.32 2.57 -21.95
CA VAL A 45 0.32 3.94 -22.49
C VAL A 45 1.72 4.35 -22.97
N LEU A 46 2.77 4.03 -22.20
CA LEU A 46 4.16 4.31 -22.58
C LEU A 46 4.59 3.60 -23.86
N ASN A 47 4.01 2.43 -24.18
CA ASN A 47 4.31 1.67 -25.38
C ASN A 47 3.30 1.92 -26.52
N ALA A 48 2.26 2.72 -26.29
CA ALA A 48 1.28 3.06 -27.31
C ALA A 48 1.90 3.98 -28.36
N GLN A 49 1.46 3.82 -29.62
CA GLN A 49 1.86 4.70 -30.71
C GLN A 49 1.23 6.09 -30.55
N ASP A 50 -0.03 6.16 -30.09
CA ASP A 50 -0.71 7.39 -29.70
C ASP A 50 -0.98 7.37 -28.20
N ILE A 51 -0.17 8.16 -27.47
CA ILE A 51 -0.21 8.25 -26.01
C ILE A 51 -1.44 9.02 -25.54
N ALA A 52 -1.83 10.08 -26.26
CA ALA A 52 -2.98 10.91 -25.89
C ALA A 52 -4.29 10.13 -26.01
N ALA A 53 -4.44 9.33 -27.08
CA ALA A 53 -5.57 8.42 -27.23
C ALA A 53 -5.60 7.36 -26.12
N ALA A 54 -4.46 6.70 -25.86
CA ALA A 54 -4.36 5.68 -24.82
C ALA A 54 -4.63 6.21 -23.40
N LEU A 55 -4.25 7.46 -23.12
CA LEU A 55 -4.58 8.14 -21.85
C LEU A 55 -6.08 8.41 -21.73
N THR A 56 -6.74 8.81 -22.82
CA THR A 56 -8.17 9.12 -22.84
C THR A 56 -9.03 7.87 -22.65
N GLU A 57 -8.61 6.72 -23.17
CA GLU A 57 -9.30 5.43 -23.00
C GLU A 57 -9.12 4.82 -21.61
N SER A 58 -8.10 5.24 -20.86
CA SER A 58 -7.80 4.65 -19.55
C SER A 58 -8.77 5.12 -18.46
N GLU A 59 -9.34 4.19 -17.70
CA GLU A 59 -10.28 4.54 -16.62
C GLU A 59 -9.61 5.37 -15.52
N SER A 60 -8.37 5.02 -15.16
CA SER A 60 -7.67 5.64 -14.04
C SER A 60 -6.84 6.87 -14.42
N LEU A 61 -6.29 6.93 -15.65
CA LEU A 61 -5.43 8.05 -16.06
C LEU A 61 -6.21 9.14 -16.79
N ALA A 62 -7.39 8.85 -17.38
CA ALA A 62 -8.19 9.84 -18.08
C ALA A 62 -8.55 11.08 -17.25
N PRO A 63 -8.92 10.98 -15.95
CA PRO A 63 -9.20 12.17 -15.14
C PRO A 63 -7.98 13.09 -14.98
N VAL A 64 -6.79 12.51 -14.80
CA VAL A 64 -5.54 13.26 -14.66
C VAL A 64 -5.12 13.85 -16.00
N TRP A 65 -5.24 13.07 -17.07
CA TRP A 65 -4.98 13.51 -18.44
C TRP A 65 -5.86 14.70 -18.85
N ARG A 66 -7.17 14.66 -18.58
CA ARG A 66 -8.06 15.79 -18.90
C ARG A 66 -7.66 17.08 -18.19
N GLY A 67 -7.14 16.99 -16.96
CA GLY A 67 -6.62 18.16 -16.25
C GLY A 67 -5.39 18.75 -16.94
N PHE A 68 -4.47 17.90 -17.39
CA PHE A 68 -3.29 18.32 -18.14
C PHE A 68 -3.64 18.81 -19.56
N GLU A 69 -4.56 18.15 -20.26
CA GLU A 69 -4.99 18.55 -21.61
C GLU A 69 -5.55 19.99 -21.65
N GLN A 70 -6.21 20.43 -20.56
CA GLN A 70 -6.71 21.80 -20.42
C GLN A 70 -5.60 22.86 -20.35
N THR A 71 -4.37 22.50 -19.96
CA THR A 71 -3.23 23.43 -19.93
C THR A 71 -2.49 23.49 -21.26
N LEU A 72 -2.77 22.56 -22.17
CA LEU A 72 -2.20 22.53 -23.51
C LEU A 72 -2.80 23.64 -24.38
N THR A 73 -1.94 24.55 -24.85
CA THR A 73 -2.33 25.57 -25.82
C THR A 73 -1.99 25.09 -27.23
N LYS A 74 -2.98 25.00 -28.11
CA LYS A 74 -2.78 24.63 -29.51
C LYS A 74 -2.36 25.86 -30.31
N THR A 75 -1.16 25.82 -30.88
CA THR A 75 -0.74 26.73 -31.97
C THR A 75 -0.89 25.99 -33.30
N GLN A 76 -0.94 26.69 -34.43
CA GLN A 76 -1.38 26.16 -35.74
C GLN A 76 -0.70 24.86 -36.21
N GLU A 77 0.48 24.49 -35.70
CA GLU A 77 1.17 23.24 -36.04
C GLU A 77 1.55 22.34 -34.85
N ARG A 78 1.54 22.85 -33.60
CA ARG A 78 1.98 22.10 -32.40
C ARG A 78 1.23 22.53 -31.14
N ALA A 79 1.02 21.58 -30.22
CA ALA A 79 0.52 21.85 -28.88
C ALA A 79 1.69 22.06 -27.92
N TYR A 80 1.61 23.11 -27.10
CA TYR A 80 2.61 23.45 -26.11
C TYR A 80 2.00 23.41 -24.72
N SER A 81 2.75 22.93 -23.74
CA SER A 81 2.33 22.96 -22.34
C SER A 81 2.82 24.24 -21.65
N THR A 82 1.96 24.80 -20.79
CA THR A 82 2.31 25.93 -19.90
C THR A 82 2.87 25.46 -18.55
N THR A 83 2.67 24.18 -18.22
CA THR A 83 3.02 23.54 -16.94
C THR A 83 3.68 22.18 -17.17
N ASP A 84 4.49 21.73 -16.22
CA ASP A 84 5.16 20.42 -16.26
C ASP A 84 4.14 19.27 -16.08
N ALA A 85 4.23 18.23 -16.91
CA ALA A 85 3.36 17.06 -16.81
C ALA A 85 3.50 16.35 -15.46
N ALA A 86 4.66 16.40 -14.82
CA ALA A 86 4.91 15.84 -13.49
C ALA A 86 4.11 16.54 -12.38
N GLU A 87 3.59 17.75 -12.60
CA GLU A 87 2.69 18.42 -11.65
C GLU A 87 1.30 17.75 -11.62
N PHE A 88 0.86 17.18 -12.75
CA PHE A 88 -0.41 16.47 -12.87
C PHE A 88 -0.24 14.97 -12.63
N PHE A 89 0.74 14.36 -13.28
CA PHE A 89 1.05 12.93 -13.21
C PHE A 89 1.91 12.64 -11.99
N THR A 90 1.31 12.74 -10.81
CA THR A 90 1.94 12.35 -9.54
C THR A 90 1.41 11.00 -9.05
N PRO A 91 2.23 10.21 -8.34
CA PRO A 91 1.76 9.00 -7.66
C PRO A 91 0.54 9.27 -6.77
N GLN A 92 0.50 10.43 -6.11
CA GLN A 92 -0.57 10.87 -5.21
C GLN A 92 -1.88 11.13 -5.96
N ALA A 93 -1.82 11.77 -7.14
CA ALA A 93 -3.00 12.00 -7.97
C ALA A 93 -3.64 10.67 -8.43
N LEU A 94 -2.80 9.69 -8.78
CA LEU A 94 -3.24 8.38 -9.26
C LEU A 94 -3.71 7.42 -8.15
N THR A 95 -3.26 7.63 -6.91
CA THR A 95 -3.67 6.83 -5.75
C THR A 95 -4.62 7.57 -4.81
N ARG A 96 -5.36 8.59 -5.29
CA ARG A 96 -6.21 9.45 -4.44
C ARG A 96 -7.25 8.69 -3.61
N ASP A 97 -7.80 7.60 -4.15
CA ASP A 97 -8.79 6.78 -3.43
C ASP A 97 -8.16 5.78 -2.44
N MET A 98 -6.84 5.83 -2.26
CA MET A 98 -6.09 4.92 -1.41
C MET A 98 -5.45 5.67 -0.24
N ASN A 99 -5.52 5.09 0.96
CA ASN A 99 -4.76 5.58 2.09
C ASN A 99 -3.36 4.97 2.04
N MET A 100 -2.47 5.64 1.32
CA MET A 100 -1.12 5.16 1.09
C MET A 100 -0.32 5.01 2.39
N THR A 101 -0.52 5.94 3.34
CA THR A 101 0.12 5.92 4.66
C THR A 101 -0.31 4.69 5.46
N PHE A 102 -1.61 4.37 5.46
CA PHE A 102 -2.09 3.18 6.14
C PHE A 102 -1.51 1.90 5.53
N TRP A 103 -1.49 1.81 4.20
CA TRP A 103 -0.94 0.64 3.50
C TRP A 103 0.58 0.46 3.72
N GLN A 104 1.34 1.55 3.79
CA GLN A 104 2.75 1.53 4.18
C GLN A 104 2.96 0.94 5.58
N ASN A 105 2.05 1.22 6.51
CA ASN A 105 2.15 0.80 7.91
C ASN A 105 1.74 -0.66 8.19
N TYR A 106 1.32 -1.42 7.18
CA TYR A 106 0.94 -2.84 7.34
C TYR A 106 2.07 -3.68 7.94
N GLY A 107 3.33 -3.40 7.59
CA GLY A 107 4.49 -4.08 8.18
C GLY A 107 4.52 -3.96 9.70
N GLY A 108 4.20 -2.79 10.25
CA GLY A 108 4.12 -2.58 11.70
C GLY A 108 3.00 -3.39 12.36
N ILE A 109 1.89 -3.61 11.67
CA ILE A 109 0.78 -4.45 12.15
C ILE A 109 1.23 -5.92 12.24
N PHE A 110 1.97 -6.44 11.25
CA PHE A 110 2.53 -7.79 11.31
C PHE A 110 3.51 -7.98 12.48
N THR A 111 4.38 -7.01 12.73
CA THR A 111 5.28 -7.02 13.89
C THR A 111 4.48 -6.98 15.20
N GLY A 112 3.47 -6.10 15.29
CA GLY A 112 2.58 -6.00 16.43
C GLY A 112 1.85 -7.31 16.73
N LEU A 113 1.35 -7.99 15.69
CA LEU A 113 0.73 -9.31 15.82
C LEU A 113 1.72 -10.38 16.33
N GLY A 114 2.98 -10.35 15.90
CA GLY A 114 4.02 -11.24 16.43
C GLY A 114 4.30 -11.00 17.91
N ILE A 115 4.35 -9.73 18.34
CA ILE A 115 4.51 -9.36 19.76
C ILE A 115 3.29 -9.80 20.57
N LEU A 116 2.07 -9.58 20.07
CA LEU A 116 0.84 -10.04 20.72
C LEU A 116 0.81 -11.58 20.85
N GLY A 117 1.25 -12.30 19.82
CA GLY A 117 1.39 -13.76 19.85
C GLY A 117 2.37 -14.23 20.93
N THR A 118 3.48 -13.51 21.13
CA THR A 118 4.44 -13.79 22.21
C THR A 118 3.78 -13.64 23.58
N PHE A 119 3.09 -12.53 23.82
CA PHE A 119 2.38 -12.31 25.09
C PHE A 119 1.31 -13.37 25.35
N ALA A 120 0.56 -13.75 24.31
CA ALA A 120 -0.46 -14.80 24.42
C ALA A 120 0.17 -16.17 24.73
N GLY A 121 1.25 -16.55 24.02
CA GLY A 121 1.95 -17.82 24.24
C GLY A 121 2.55 -17.94 25.63
N LEU A 122 3.15 -16.87 26.16
CA LEU A 122 3.65 -16.82 27.53
C LEU A 122 2.52 -16.88 28.56
N THR A 123 1.41 -16.17 28.32
CA THR A 123 0.25 -16.18 29.23
C THR A 123 -0.36 -17.57 29.34
N VAL A 124 -0.52 -18.27 28.21
CA VAL A 124 -0.99 -19.65 28.17
C VAL A 124 0.00 -20.59 28.85
N GLY A 125 1.31 -20.47 28.57
CA GLY A 125 2.34 -21.29 29.20
C GLY A 125 2.42 -21.15 30.72
N LEU A 126 2.11 -19.97 31.26
CA LEU A 126 2.09 -19.70 32.70
C LEU A 126 0.79 -20.11 33.41
N SER A 127 -0.32 -20.25 32.67
CA SER A 127 -1.67 -20.49 33.23
C SER A 127 -1.86 -21.82 33.99
N GLY A 128 -0.89 -22.74 33.90
CA GLY A 128 -0.93 -24.04 34.58
C GLY A 128 0.20 -24.27 35.59
N VAL A 129 0.97 -23.23 35.93
CA VAL A 129 2.11 -23.34 36.84
C VAL A 129 1.67 -23.06 38.28
N ASP A 130 1.47 -24.11 39.06
CA ASP A 130 1.26 -24.00 40.50
C ASP A 130 2.60 -24.11 41.24
N MET A 131 3.14 -22.95 41.67
CA MET A 131 4.39 -22.86 42.44
C MET A 131 4.20 -23.09 43.95
N THR A 132 2.95 -23.28 44.42
CA THR A 132 2.64 -23.37 45.86
C THR A 132 2.59 -24.79 46.40
N SER A 133 2.49 -25.78 45.51
CA SER A 133 2.50 -27.18 45.87
C SER A 133 3.94 -27.68 46.02
N GLY A 134 4.32 -28.17 47.21
CA GLY A 134 5.64 -28.77 47.48
C GLY A 134 5.91 -30.09 46.73
N ASN A 135 5.16 -30.38 45.67
CA ASN A 135 5.25 -31.59 44.87
C ASN A 135 6.11 -31.34 43.62
N ILE A 136 7.26 -32.03 43.56
CA ILE A 136 8.24 -31.90 42.48
C ILE A 136 7.65 -32.30 41.11
N GLU A 137 6.67 -33.20 41.05
CA GLU A 137 6.04 -33.61 39.78
C GLU A 137 5.19 -32.49 39.17
N VAL A 138 4.38 -31.82 40.00
CA VAL A 138 3.54 -30.67 39.57
C VAL A 138 4.41 -29.52 39.07
N LEU A 139 5.55 -29.29 39.73
CA LEU A 139 6.52 -28.27 39.30
C LEU A 139 7.18 -28.62 37.95
N LYS A 140 7.53 -29.89 37.72
CA LYS A 140 8.09 -30.35 36.44
C LYS A 140 7.09 -30.18 35.30
N ASP A 141 5.82 -30.50 35.52
CA ASP A 141 4.77 -30.33 34.52
C ASP A 141 4.49 -28.84 34.23
N GLY A 142 4.51 -28.00 35.27
CA GLY A 142 4.44 -26.54 35.10
C GLY A 142 5.58 -25.99 34.25
N ILE A 143 6.83 -26.42 34.49
CA ILE A 143 7.98 -26.03 33.68
C ILE A 143 7.85 -26.50 32.22
N LYS A 144 7.33 -27.72 32.00
CA LYS A 144 7.10 -28.24 30.65
C LYS A 144 6.05 -27.42 29.89
N ASN A 145 4.95 -27.05 30.55
CA ASN A 145 3.91 -26.19 29.98
C ASN A 145 4.44 -24.78 29.68
N LEU A 146 5.24 -24.22 30.57
CA LEU A 146 5.92 -22.94 30.34
C LEU A 146 6.84 -23.00 29.13
N LEU A 147 7.68 -24.04 29.04
CA LEU A 147 8.61 -24.21 27.93
C LEU A 147 7.89 -24.34 26.59
N SER A 148 6.77 -25.06 26.57
CA SER A 148 5.92 -25.17 25.37
C SER A 148 5.29 -23.83 24.98
N GLY A 149 4.83 -23.03 25.95
CA GLY A 149 4.31 -21.68 25.70
C GLY A 149 5.37 -20.72 25.17
N VAL A 150 6.61 -20.81 25.69
CA VAL A 150 7.77 -20.04 25.22
C VAL A 150 8.16 -20.44 23.78
N GLU A 151 8.16 -21.72 23.46
CA GLU A 151 8.44 -22.22 22.11
C GLU A 151 7.42 -21.66 21.09
N SER A 152 6.13 -21.75 21.40
CA SER A 152 5.07 -21.18 20.58
C SER A 152 5.20 -19.66 20.42
N ALA A 153 5.50 -18.95 21.51
CA ALA A 153 5.76 -17.51 21.51
C ALA A 153 6.94 -17.13 20.59
N PHE A 154 8.03 -17.92 20.58
CA PHE A 154 9.17 -17.68 19.71
C PHE A 154 8.82 -17.85 18.23
N VAL A 155 8.12 -18.91 17.87
CA VAL A 155 7.72 -19.18 16.47
C VAL A 155 6.77 -18.10 15.95
N THR A 156 5.78 -17.70 16.76
CA THR A 156 4.83 -16.64 16.36
C THR A 156 5.53 -15.29 16.12
N SER A 157 6.51 -14.93 16.95
CA SER A 157 7.32 -13.73 16.76
C SER A 157 8.16 -13.80 15.49
N LEU A 158 8.82 -14.93 15.23
CA LEU A 158 9.64 -15.13 14.04
C LEU A 158 8.81 -14.98 12.76
N VAL A 159 7.60 -15.57 12.73
CA VAL A 159 6.68 -15.43 11.60
C VAL A 159 6.17 -14.00 11.46
N GLY A 160 5.85 -13.31 12.56
CA GLY A 160 5.38 -11.91 12.53
C GLY A 160 6.43 -10.95 11.98
N ILE A 161 7.67 -11.04 12.50
CA ILE A 161 8.79 -10.19 12.06
C ILE A 161 9.22 -10.56 10.65
N GLY A 162 9.38 -11.86 10.35
CA GLY A 162 9.75 -12.33 9.01
C GLY A 162 8.72 -11.91 7.96
N GLY A 163 7.43 -12.05 8.27
CA GLY A 163 6.33 -11.58 7.42
C GLY A 163 6.36 -10.06 7.22
N ALA A 164 6.63 -9.28 8.27
CA ALA A 164 6.75 -7.83 8.19
C ALA A 164 7.90 -7.39 7.25
N ILE A 165 9.05 -8.06 7.31
CA ILE A 165 10.20 -7.78 6.45
C ILE A 165 9.87 -8.11 5.00
N ILE A 166 9.34 -9.31 4.74
CA ILE A 166 8.95 -9.74 3.38
C ILE A 166 7.93 -8.78 2.80
N TYR A 167 6.92 -8.40 3.58
CA TYR A 167 5.92 -7.42 3.18
C TYR A 167 6.56 -6.07 2.84
N SER A 168 7.44 -5.55 3.70
CA SER A 168 8.10 -4.26 3.50
C SER A 168 8.92 -4.24 2.20
N VAL A 169 9.67 -5.31 1.91
CA VAL A 169 10.45 -5.44 0.68
C VAL A 169 9.54 -5.47 -0.54
N ILE A 170 8.50 -6.30 -0.55
CA ILE A 170 7.57 -6.40 -1.69
C ILE A 170 6.86 -5.07 -1.91
N HIS A 171 6.37 -4.44 -0.84
CA HIS A 171 5.71 -3.15 -0.89
C HIS A 171 6.66 -2.09 -1.48
N HIS A 172 7.89 -1.97 -0.96
CA HIS A 172 8.86 -1.00 -1.44
C HIS A 172 9.18 -1.18 -2.93
N LEU A 173 9.39 -2.42 -3.40
CA LEU A 173 9.66 -2.71 -4.80
C LEU A 173 8.48 -2.34 -5.71
N LEU A 174 7.25 -2.66 -5.29
CA LEU A 174 6.04 -2.33 -6.04
C LEU A 174 5.85 -0.82 -6.17
N ILE A 175 6.04 -0.07 -5.09
CA ILE A 175 5.89 1.39 -5.11
C ILE A 175 6.99 2.06 -5.90
N LYS A 176 8.23 1.63 -5.73
CA LYS A 176 9.35 2.17 -6.50
C LYS A 176 9.15 1.99 -8.00
N LYS A 177 8.66 0.82 -8.43
CA LYS A 177 8.33 0.56 -9.84
C LYS A 177 7.21 1.49 -10.31
N PHE A 178 6.14 1.61 -9.54
CA PHE A 178 5.02 2.49 -9.85
C PHE A 178 5.46 3.96 -9.99
N GLN A 179 6.22 4.49 -9.03
CA GLN A 179 6.76 5.85 -9.07
C GLN A 179 7.64 6.08 -10.29
N GLY A 180 8.54 5.14 -10.60
CA GLY A 180 9.40 5.21 -11.78
C GLY A 180 8.60 5.26 -13.09
N ASN A 181 7.55 4.45 -13.19
CA ASN A 181 6.69 4.42 -14.39
C ASN A 181 5.85 5.69 -14.53
N VAL A 182 5.31 6.22 -13.42
CA VAL A 182 4.60 7.52 -13.43
C VAL A 182 5.54 8.64 -13.89
N GLN A 183 6.76 8.68 -13.38
CA GLN A 183 7.73 9.69 -13.78
C GLN A 183 8.17 9.53 -15.24
N ALA A 184 8.36 8.30 -15.72
CA ALA A 184 8.65 8.04 -17.13
C ALA A 184 7.51 8.52 -18.04
N LEU A 185 6.25 8.34 -17.62
CA LEU A 185 5.08 8.85 -18.35
C LEU A 185 5.07 10.38 -18.39
N ALA A 186 5.29 11.04 -17.25
CA ALA A 186 5.37 12.50 -17.18
C ALA A 186 6.48 13.04 -18.10
N SER A 187 7.70 12.50 -18.00
CA SER A 187 8.83 12.93 -18.85
C SER A 187 8.55 12.72 -20.34
N LYS A 188 7.88 11.63 -20.72
CA LYS A 188 7.49 11.38 -22.12
C LYS A 188 6.44 12.38 -22.61
N LEU A 189 5.52 12.81 -21.73
CA LEU A 189 4.55 13.85 -22.04
C LEU A 189 5.23 15.21 -22.21
N ASP A 190 6.18 15.57 -21.36
CA ASP A 190 6.95 16.82 -21.49
C ASP A 190 7.80 16.86 -22.76
N GLU A 191 8.33 15.71 -23.19
CA GLU A 191 9.07 15.59 -24.46
C GLU A 191 8.15 15.80 -25.67
N MET A 192 6.93 15.24 -25.64
CA MET A 192 5.94 15.42 -26.72
C MET A 192 5.32 16.82 -26.75
N TYR A 193 5.15 17.44 -25.59
CA TYR A 193 4.56 18.77 -25.42
C TYR A 193 5.58 19.72 -24.79
N PRO A 194 6.64 20.09 -25.55
CA PRO A 194 7.71 20.92 -25.00
C PRO A 194 7.14 22.23 -24.47
N ARG A 195 7.72 22.69 -23.37
CA ARG A 195 7.33 23.96 -22.76
C ARG A 195 7.68 25.11 -23.69
N ARG A 196 6.76 26.04 -23.89
CA ARG A 196 7.05 27.35 -24.49
C ARG A 196 6.83 28.44 -23.45
N SER A 197 7.86 29.24 -23.18
CA SER A 197 7.72 30.39 -22.29
C SER A 197 6.97 31.52 -23.00
N ILE A 198 6.32 32.40 -22.23
CA ILE A 198 5.74 33.66 -22.75
C ILE A 198 6.83 34.50 -23.43
N GLU A 199 8.08 34.41 -22.98
CA GLU A 199 9.23 35.10 -23.57
C GLU A 199 9.54 34.62 -25.00
N ASP A 200 9.37 33.33 -25.27
CA ASP A 200 9.52 32.78 -26.62
C ASP A 200 8.37 33.22 -27.52
N TRP A 201 7.16 33.31 -26.95
CA TRP A 201 5.98 33.82 -27.64
C TRP A 201 6.13 35.30 -28.02
N LEU A 202 6.75 36.10 -27.13
CA LEU A 202 7.04 37.51 -27.39
C LEU A 202 8.16 37.69 -28.42
N LYS A 203 9.19 36.83 -28.42
CA LYS A 203 10.27 36.89 -29.41
C LYS A 203 9.76 36.63 -30.83
N ASP A 204 8.92 35.62 -31.04
CA ASP A 204 8.39 35.31 -32.37
C ASP A 204 7.51 36.45 -32.91
N ASN A 205 6.62 37.02 -32.09
CA ASN A 205 5.77 38.14 -32.52
C ASN A 205 6.53 39.46 -32.72
N TYR A 206 7.70 39.65 -32.07
CA TYR A 206 8.56 40.80 -32.31
C TYR A 206 9.41 40.67 -33.57
N ILE A 207 9.69 39.45 -34.03
CA ILE A 207 10.46 39.21 -35.26
C ILE A 207 9.58 39.33 -36.51
N GLU A 208 8.26 39.17 -36.38
CA GLU A 208 7.28 39.32 -37.46
C GLU A 208 6.73 40.75 -37.66
N ALA A 209 7.13 41.73 -36.82
CA ALA A 209 6.72 43.14 -36.90
C ALA A 209 7.84 44.04 -37.46
#